data_AF-A0A820PB71-F1
#
_entry.id   AF-A0A820PB71-F1
#
_cell.length_a   1.000
_cell.length_b   1.000
_cell.length_c   1.000
_cell.angle_alpha   90.00
_cell.angle_beta   90.00
_cell.angle_gamma   90.00
#
_symmetry.space_group_name_H-M   'P 1'
#
loop_
_entity.id
_entity.type
_entity.pdbx_description
1 polymer ?
#
loop_
_entity_poly.entity_id
_entity_poly.type
_entity_poly.pdbx_seq_one_letter_code
_entity_poly.pdbx_strand_id
1 'polypeptide(L)'
;FLVTVTLPYIIYRIYTIQSQANQSDTIEQAIVNLIGAVAYTLFYLNYAGSFYLFLISSERFRRQVKYIVFKKYWRMYCQTGLRNNHIAPISHISSVELD
;
A
#
# COMPACT_ATOMS: atom_id res chain seq x y z
N PHE A 1 14.16 16.38 -10.03
CA PHE A 1 13.44 15.81 -8.86
C PHE A 1 13.35 14.30 -8.95
N LEU A 2 12.72 13.73 -9.99
CA LEU A 2 12.60 12.28 -10.17
C LEU A 2 13.96 11.55 -10.19
N VAL A 3 14.92 12.02 -11.00
CA VAL A 3 16.24 11.40 -11.15
C VAL A 3 17.05 11.43 -9.85
N THR A 4 17.03 12.54 -9.11
CA THR A 4 17.78 12.72 -7.87
C THR A 4 17.26 11.85 -6.72
N VAL A 5 15.96 11.52 -6.73
CA VAL A 5 15.35 10.68 -5.68
C VAL A 5 15.42 9.19 -6.02
N THR A 6 15.51 8.83 -7.31
CA THR A 6 15.70 7.43 -7.75
C THR A 6 17.16 6.99 -7.77
N LEU A 7 18.12 7.91 -7.88
CA LEU A 7 19.55 7.60 -7.92
C LEU A 7 20.04 6.81 -6.69
N PRO A 8 19.70 7.17 -5.44
CA PRO A 8 20.16 6.44 -4.25
C PRO A 8 19.66 4.98 -4.24
N TYR A 9 18.44 4.76 -4.72
CA TYR A 9 17.86 3.42 -4.85
C TYR A 9 18.60 2.56 -5.88
N ILE A 10 18.92 3.13 -7.05
CA ILE A 10 19.66 2.41 -8.10
C ILE A 10 21.07 2.04 -7.60
N ILE A 11 21.77 2.98 -6.95
CA ILE A 11 23.11 2.74 -6.40
C ILE A 11 23.07 1.65 -5.32
N TYR A 12 22.12 1.71 -4.39
CA TYR A 12 21.90 0.68 -3.38
C TYR A 12 21.64 -0.71 -3.99
N ARG A 13 20.81 -0.78 -5.03
CA ARG A 13 20.51 -2.05 -5.73
C ARG A 13 21.73 -2.64 -6.42
N ILE A 14 22.54 -1.82 -7.09
CA ILE A 14 23.77 -2.28 -7.74
C ILE A 14 24.75 -2.80 -6.67
N TYR A 15 24.93 -2.04 -5.58
CA TYR A 15 25.83 -2.42 -4.49
C TYR A 15 25.41 -3.74 -3.83
N THR A 16 24.14 -3.91 -3.49
CA THR A 16 23.63 -5.14 -2.85
C THR A 16 23.75 -6.37 -3.73
N ILE A 17 23.54 -6.25 -5.05
CA ILE A 17 23.72 -7.36 -6.00
C ILE A 17 25.19 -7.80 -6.07
N GLN A 18 26.14 -6.86 -6.03
CA GLN A 18 27.57 -7.17 -6.04
C GLN A 18 28.08 -7.69 -4.69
N SER A 19 27.53 -7.19 -3.58
CA SER A 19 27.99 -7.48 -2.21
C SER A 19 27.42 -8.77 -1.63
N GLN A 20 26.31 -9.31 -2.18
CA GLN A 20 25.65 -10.53 -1.70
C GLN A 20 26.55 -11.78 -1.65
N ALA A 21 27.68 -11.79 -2.35
CA ALA A 21 28.62 -12.91 -2.35
C ALA A 21 29.61 -12.91 -1.16
N ASN A 22 29.81 -11.79 -0.45
CA ASN A 22 30.97 -11.61 0.46
C ASN A 22 30.64 -11.08 1.87
N GLN A 23 29.37 -10.94 2.27
CA GLN A 23 29.03 -10.36 3.58
C GLN A 23 29.06 -11.41 4.70
N SER A 24 30.16 -11.44 5.46
CA SER A 24 30.26 -12.18 6.73
C SER A 24 30.05 -11.29 7.96
N ASP A 25 30.13 -9.97 7.81
CA ASP A 25 30.12 -9.03 8.93
C ASP A 25 28.71 -8.46 9.21
N THR A 26 28.24 -8.67 10.44
CA THR A 26 26.86 -8.33 10.86
C THR A 26 26.62 -6.82 10.94
N ILE A 27 27.64 -6.03 11.27
CA ILE A 27 27.54 -4.57 11.37
C ILE A 27 27.40 -3.95 9.98
N GLU A 28 28.20 -4.43 9.02
CA GLU A 28 28.12 -3.98 7.62
C GLU A 28 26.73 -4.26 7.04
N GLN A 29 26.18 -5.45 7.30
CA GLN A 29 24.84 -5.79 6.85
C GLN A 29 23.75 -4.90 7.46
N ALA A 30 23.87 -4.53 8.75
CA ALA A 30 22.94 -3.61 9.39
C ALA A 30 22.98 -2.20 8.76
N ILE A 31 24.18 -1.70 8.44
CA ILE A 31 24.36 -0.40 7.76
C ILE A 31 23.74 -0.44 6.37
N VAL A 32 23.99 -1.51 5.61
CA VAL A 32 23.43 -1.67 4.26
C VAL A 32 21.90 -1.72 4.30
N ASN A 33 21.31 -2.44 5.26
CA ASN A 33 19.86 -2.48 5.45
C ASN A 33 19.28 -1.10 5.79
N LEU A 34 19.97 -0.31 6.61
CA LEU A 34 19.55 1.06 6.94
C LEU A 34 19.56 1.96 5.70
N ILE A 35 20.64 1.91 4.91
CA ILE A 35 20.75 2.65 3.64
C ILE A 35 19.64 2.22 2.68
N GLY A 36 19.38 0.91 2.60
CA GLY A 36 18.27 0.35 1.82
C GLY A 36 16.92 0.91 2.24
N ALA A 37 16.63 0.93 3.55
CA ALA A 37 15.38 1.48 4.07
C ALA A 37 15.19 2.95 3.66
N VAL A 38 16.22 3.78 3.82
CA VAL A 38 16.18 5.19 3.42
C VAL A 38 15.94 5.33 1.91
N ALA A 39 16.65 4.55 1.10
CA ALA A 39 16.51 4.58 -0.36
C ALA A 39 15.11 4.15 -0.81
N TYR A 40 14.53 3.11 -0.20
CA TYR A 40 13.15 2.70 -0.47
C TYR A 40 12.14 3.77 -0.05
N THR A 41 12.29 4.37 1.13
CA THR A 41 11.38 5.43 1.60
C THR A 41 11.40 6.63 0.66
N LEU A 42 12.59 7.07 0.22
CA LEU A 42 12.73 8.15 -0.75
C LEU A 42 12.06 7.79 -2.08
N PHE A 43 12.23 6.57 -2.57
CA PHE A 43 11.60 6.08 -3.79
C PHE A 43 10.07 6.13 -3.69
N TYR A 44 9.48 5.61 -2.61
CA TYR A 44 8.03 5.64 -2.41
C TYR A 44 7.49 7.06 -2.21
N LEU A 45 8.20 7.93 -1.50
CA LEU A 45 7.84 9.33 -1.34
C LEU A 45 7.79 10.06 -2.70
N ASN A 46 8.71 9.75 -3.61
CA ASN A 46 8.67 10.32 -4.96
C ASN A 46 7.42 9.89 -5.75
N TYR A 47 7.02 8.62 -5.63
CA TYR A 47 5.78 8.14 -6.24
C TYR A 47 4.55 8.82 -5.65
N ALA A 48 4.47 8.90 -4.32
CA ALA A 48 3.38 9.58 -3.63
C ALA A 48 3.32 11.07 -4.01
N GLY A 49 4.46 11.75 -3.98
CA GLY A 49 4.57 13.15 -4.40
C GLY A 49 4.12 13.37 -5.84
N SER A 50 4.54 12.49 -6.76
CA SER A 50 4.11 12.54 -8.16
C SER A 50 2.60 12.37 -8.30
N PHE A 51 2.00 11.43 -7.56
CA PHE A 51 0.54 11.25 -7.54
C PHE A 51 -0.18 12.52 -7.09
N TYR A 52 0.25 13.16 -6.01
CA TYR A 52 -0.34 14.41 -5.53
C TYR A 52 -0.15 15.57 -6.52
N LEU A 53 1.03 15.68 -7.14
CA LEU A 53 1.28 16.66 -8.17
C LEU A 53 0.31 16.50 -9.35
N PHE A 54 0.08 15.27 -9.83
CA PHE A 54 -0.90 15.00 -10.87
C PHE A 54 -2.34 15.28 -10.43
N LEU A 55 -2.67 15.03 -9.17
CA LEU A 55 -3.99 15.27 -8.61
C LEU A 55 -4.34 16.76 -8.53
N ILE A 56 -3.34 17.60 -8.23
CA ILE A 56 -3.48 19.06 -8.20
C ILE A 56 -3.47 19.63 -9.63
N SER A 57 -2.49 19.23 -10.45
CA SER A 57 -2.23 19.82 -11.77
C SER A 57 -3.26 19.40 -12.84
N SER A 58 -3.73 18.14 -12.83
CA SER A 58 -4.57 17.61 -13.90
C SER A 58 -6.03 17.42 -13.47
N GLU A 59 -6.92 18.22 -14.05
CA GLU A 59 -8.36 18.07 -13.82
C GLU A 59 -8.90 16.72 -14.31
N ARG A 60 -8.40 16.24 -15.46
CA ARG A 60 -8.86 14.97 -16.04
C ARG A 60 -8.52 13.81 -15.12
N PHE A 61 -7.30 13.81 -14.57
CA PHE A 61 -6.87 12.81 -13.60
C PHE A 61 -7.71 12.89 -12.31
N ARG A 62 -7.94 14.09 -11.77
CA ARG A 62 -8.79 14.29 -10.59
C ARG A 62 -10.21 13.75 -10.77
N ARG A 63 -10.82 13.95 -11.95
CA ARG A 63 -12.16 13.40 -12.27
C ARG A 63 -12.15 11.87 -12.32
N GLN A 64 -11.11 11.26 -12.91
CA GLN A 64 -10.96 9.80 -12.95
C GLN A 64 -10.76 9.21 -11.56
N VAL A 65 -9.88 9.80 -10.73
CA VAL A 65 -9.66 9.38 -9.35
C VAL A 65 -10.95 9.48 -8.54
N LYS A 66 -11.67 10.61 -8.64
CA LYS A 66 -12.97 10.79 -7.97
C LYS A 66 -13.96 9.71 -8.41
N TYR A 67 -14.03 9.42 -9.70
CA TYR A 67 -14.91 8.36 -10.21
C TYR A 67 -14.56 6.98 -9.66
N ILE A 68 -13.27 6.61 -9.62
CA ILE A 68 -12.83 5.32 -9.08
C ILE A 68 -13.13 5.23 -7.58
N VAL A 69 -12.75 6.25 -6.81
CA VAL A 69 -12.96 6.25 -5.36
C VAL A 69 -14.46 6.25 -5.02
N PHE A 70 -15.23 7.19 -5.58
CA PHE A 70 -16.66 7.29 -5.25
C PHE A 70 -17.53 6.22 -5.87
N LYS A 71 -17.23 5.68 -7.06
CA LYS A 71 -18.11 4.71 -7.71
C LYS A 71 -17.72 3.27 -7.42
N LYS A 72 -16.42 2.96 -7.35
CA LYS A 72 -15.95 1.59 -7.14
C LYS A 72 -15.91 1.22 -5.67
N TYR A 73 -15.33 2.06 -4.82
CA TYR A 73 -15.24 1.75 -3.38
C TYR A 73 -16.59 1.88 -2.70
N TRP A 74 -17.36 2.95 -2.95
CA TRP A 74 -18.71 3.07 -2.41
C TRP A 74 -19.60 1.87 -2.75
N ARG A 75 -19.58 1.42 -4.01
CA ARG A 75 -20.35 0.25 -4.44
C ARG A 75 -19.90 -1.02 -3.72
N MET A 76 -18.60 -1.17 -3.47
CA MET A 76 -18.06 -2.30 -2.69
C MET A 76 -18.54 -2.25 -1.24
N TYR A 77 -18.47 -1.09 -0.58
CA TYR A 77 -18.97 -0.92 0.79
C TYR A 77 -20.49 -1.14 0.90
N CYS A 78 -21.30 -0.65 -0.05
CA CYS A 78 -22.74 -0.91 -0.07
C CYS A 78 -23.08 -2.39 -0.30
N GLN A 79 -22.34 -3.10 -1.15
CA GLN A 79 -22.57 -4.52 -1.42
C GLN A 79 -22.15 -5.40 -0.23
N THR A 80 -21.06 -5.09 0.46
CA THR A 80 -20.64 -5.83 1.65
C THR A 80 -21.59 -5.59 2.84
N GLY A 81 -22.13 -4.37 2.99
CA GLY A 81 -23.14 -4.07 4.02
C GLY A 81 -24.47 -4.80 3.79
N LEU A 82 -24.93 -4.95 2.54
CA LEU A 82 -26.15 -5.70 2.20
C LEU A 82 -26.02 -7.22 2.35
N ARG A 83 -24.82 -7.77 2.17
CA ARG A 83 -24.58 -9.21 2.33
C ARG A 83 -24.62 -9.68 3.79
N ASN A 84 -24.27 -8.82 4.75
CA ASN A 84 -24.32 -9.16 6.18
C ASN A 84 -25.74 -9.15 6.76
N ASN A 85 -26.68 -8.40 6.18
CA ASN A 85 -28.07 -8.37 6.64
C ASN A 85 -28.90 -9.59 6.18
N HIS A 86 -28.38 -10.42 5.27
CA HIS A 86 -29.06 -11.61 4.77
C HIS A 86 -28.70 -12.91 5.51
N ILE A 87 -27.75 -12.89 6.47
CA ILE A 87 -27.30 -14.09 7.22
C ILE A 87 -27.77 -14.05 8.70
N ALA A 88 -28.72 -13.20 9.06
CA ALA A 88 -29.43 -13.32 10.34
C ALA A 88 -30.94 -13.46 10.07
N PRO A 89 -31.43 -14.71 10.08
CA PRO A 89 -32.42 -15.04 11.08
C PRO A 89 -32.04 -16.36 11.75
N ILE A 90 -31.37 -16.28 12.91
CA ILE A 90 -31.48 -17.33 13.91
C ILE A 90 -32.29 -16.74 15.06
N SER A 91 -33.58 -16.60 14.83
CA SER A 91 -34.57 -16.46 15.89
C SER A 91 -35.61 -17.55 15.63
N HIS A 92 -35.40 -18.72 16.25
CA HIS A 92 -36.44 -19.62 16.76
C HIS A 92 -35.78 -20.93 17.22
N ILE A 93 -35.17 -20.91 18.40
CA ILE A 93 -35.14 -22.08 19.30
C ILE A 93 -35.62 -21.57 20.67
N SER A 94 -36.91 -21.31 20.74
CA SER A 94 -37.75 -21.49 21.93
C SER A 94 -38.40 -22.86 21.71
N SER A 95 -38.22 -23.90 22.50
CA SER A 95 -38.48 -24.00 23.93
C SER A 95 -37.91 -25.34 24.41
N VAL A 96 -37.06 -25.33 25.44
CA VAL A 96 -36.80 -26.53 26.25
C VAL A 96 -37.98 -26.64 27.20
N GLU A 97 -38.88 -27.58 26.92
CA GLU A 97 -39.86 -28.07 27.89
C GLU A 97 -39.12 -28.62 29.09
N LEU A 98 -39.34 -27.98 30.23
CA LEU A 98 -39.04 -28.48 31.57
C LEU A 98 -40.41 -28.79 32.16
N ASP A 99 -40.83 -30.05 32.04
CA ASP A 99 -41.81 -30.73 32.89
C ASP A 99 -41.50 -32.25 32.86
#